data_AF-A0A3N0DQN1-F1
#
_entry.id   AF-A0A3N0DQN1-F1
#
_cell.length_a   1.000
_cell.length_b   1.000
_cell.length_c   1.000
_cell.angle_alpha   90.00
_cell.angle_beta   90.00
_cell.angle_gamma   90.00
#
_symmetry.space_group_name_H-M   'P 1'
#
loop_
_entity.id
_entity.type
_entity.pdbx_description
1 polymer ?
#
loop_
_entity_poly.entity_id
_entity_poly.type
_entity_poly.pdbx_seq_one_letter_code
_entity_poly.pdbx_strand_id
1 'polypeptide(L)' 'MQTFTTSDGIEIAYRVWDNESTSPLVVLHHGFIADGLVNWVGPGIVDALLASGRRVAAIDAR' A
#
# COMPACT_ATOMS: atom_id res chain seq x y z
N MET A 1 5.60 6.10 8.75
CA MET A 1 4.57 5.06 8.56
C MET A 1 3.27 5.64 9.11
N GLN A 2 2.19 5.60 8.33
CA GLN A 2 0.92 6.18 8.74
C GLN A 2 0.04 5.07 9.32
N THR A 3 -0.92 5.42 10.18
CA THR A 3 -1.89 4.48 10.74
C THR A 3 -3.30 5.02 10.60
N PHE A 4 -4.29 4.12 10.57
CA PHE A 4 -5.70 4.47 10.71
C PHE A 4 -6.39 3.45 11.64
N THR A 5 -7.45 3.89 12.30
CA THR A 5 -8.27 3.03 13.15
C THR A 5 -9.46 2.52 12.36
N THR A 6 -9.63 1.21 12.31
CA THR A 6 -10.78 0.55 11.69
C THR A 6 -12.04 0.72 12.54
N SER A 7 -13.21 0.41 11.97
CA SER A 7 -14.49 0.51 12.68
C SER A 7 -14.62 -0.40 13.90
N ASP A 8 -13.81 -1.46 13.99
CA ASP A 8 -13.71 -2.39 15.12
C ASP A 8 -12.54 -2.07 16.07
N GLY A 9 -11.88 -0.91 15.91
CA GLY A 9 -10.88 -0.40 16.84
C GLY A 9 -9.44 -0.91 16.63
N ILE A 10 -9.16 -1.58 15.51
CA ILE A 10 -7.83 -2.07 15.18
C ILE A 10 -7.02 -0.96 14.50
N GLU A 11 -5.78 -0.75 14.95
CA GLU A 11 -4.85 0.16 14.28
C GLU A 11 -4.11 -0.56 13.15
N ILE A 12 -4.32 -0.15 11.90
CA ILE A 12 -3.64 -0.70 10.73
C ILE A 12 -2.58 0.27 10.24
N ALA A 13 -1.37 -0.25 10.02
CA ALA A 13 -0.27 0.50 9.43
C ALA A 13 -0.36 0.49 7.90
N TYR A 14 0.00 1.60 7.28
CA TYR A 14 0.02 1.72 5.83
C TYR A 14 1.09 2.69 5.33
N ARG A 15 1.36 2.58 4.03
CA ARG A 15 2.24 3.45 3.25
C ARG A 15 1.52 3.87 1.99
N VAL A 16 1.76 5.11 1.57
CA VAL A 16 1.20 5.66 0.33
C VAL A 16 2.35 6.19 -0.51
N TRP A 17 2.34 5.82 -1.79
CA TRP A 17 3.15 6.43 -2.83
C TRP A 17 2.20 7.21 -3.73
N ASP A 18 2.22 8.51 -3.52
CA ASP A 18 1.36 9.43 -4.24
C ASP A 18 2.08 9.94 -5.51
N ASN A 19 1.30 10.15 -6.54
CA ASN A 19 1.66 10.97 -7.69
C ASN A 19 0.46 11.88 -7.95
N GLU A 20 0.67 13.00 -8.64
CA GLU A 20 -0.39 13.98 -8.97
C GLU A 20 -1.50 13.40 -9.90
N SER A 21 -1.64 12.07 -9.99
CA SER A 21 -2.65 11.36 -10.74
C SER A 21 -4.02 11.47 -10.09
N THR A 22 -5.02 11.70 -10.92
CA THR A 22 -6.43 11.64 -10.54
C THR A 22 -7.00 10.23 -10.60
N SER A 23 -6.19 9.22 -10.99
CA SER A 23 -6.63 7.83 -11.08
C SER A 23 -7.03 7.25 -9.72
N PRO A 24 -7.93 6.25 -9.68
CA PRO A 24 -8.27 5.55 -8.45
C PRO A 24 -7.05 4.93 -7.78
N LEU A 25 -7.00 5.02 -6.45
CA LEU A 25 -5.95 4.42 -5.62
C LEU A 25 -5.92 2.90 -5.81
N VAL A 26 -4.72 2.34 -6.00
CA VAL A 26 -4.49 0.89 -5.93
C VAL A 26 -4.07 0.55 -4.51
N VAL A 27 -4.82 -0.32 -3.84
CA VAL A 27 -4.49 -0.82 -2.51
C VAL A 27 -3.90 -2.23 -2.62
N LEU A 28 -2.68 -2.40 -2.12
CA LEU A 28 -1.95 -3.66 -2.11
C LEU A 28 -2.02 -4.29 -0.72
N HIS A 29 -2.56 -5.51 -0.65
CA HIS A 29 -2.66 -6.31 0.57
C HIS A 29 -1.77 -7.53 0.42
N HIS A 30 -0.78 -7.68 1.30
CA HIS A 30 0.17 -8.78 1.25
C HIS A 30 -0.49 -10.13 1.63
N GLY A 31 0.22 -11.23 1.38
CA GLY A 31 -0.19 -12.57 1.79
C GLY A 31 0.13 -12.90 3.26
N PHE A 32 -0.07 -14.16 3.65
CA PHE A 32 0.18 -14.66 4.99
C PHE A 32 1.66 -14.50 5.42
N ILE A 33 1.90 -13.97 6.63
CA ILE A 33 3.23 -13.73 7.24
C ILE A 33 4.15 -12.81 6.39
N ALA A 34 3.60 -12.02 5.46
CA ALA A 34 4.36 -11.04 4.70
C ALA A 34 4.15 -9.62 5.23
N ASP A 35 4.92 -8.66 4.70
CA ASP A 35 4.70 -7.21 4.86
C ASP A 35 4.75 -6.52 3.49
N GLY A 36 4.23 -5.30 3.42
CA GLY A 36 4.10 -4.55 2.17
C GLY A 36 5.42 -4.20 1.48
N LEU A 37 6.53 -4.07 2.21
CA LEU A 37 7.84 -3.76 1.61
C LEU A 37 8.41 -4.96 0.87
N VAL A 38 8.48 -6.11 1.54
CA VAL A 38 9.05 -7.31 0.94
C VAL A 38 8.21 -7.77 -0.26
N ASN A 39 6.89 -7.66 -0.17
CA ASN A 39 6.01 -8.20 -1.19
C ASN A 39 5.85 -7.27 -2.41
N TRP A 40 5.92 -5.94 -2.22
CA TRP A 40 5.56 -4.99 -3.29
C TRP A 40 6.69 -4.04 -3.69
N VAL A 41 7.55 -3.63 -2.75
CA VAL A 41 8.67 -2.72 -3.04
C VAL A 41 9.86 -3.51 -3.56
N GLY A 42 10.27 -4.57 -2.86
CA GLY A 42 11.41 -5.40 -3.26
C GLY A 42 11.34 -5.91 -4.71
N PRO A 43 10.17 -6.42 -5.17
CA PRO A 43 10.01 -6.87 -6.56
C PRO A 43 9.72 -5.77 -7.59
N GLY A 44 9.62 -4.49 -7.17
CA GLY A 44 9.36 -3.35 -8.07
C GLY A 44 7.90 -3.17 -8.50
N ILE A 45 6.93 -3.79 -7.83
CA ILE A 45 5.50 -3.66 -8.18
C ILE A 45 5.01 -2.23 -7.94
N VAL A 46 5.44 -1.60 -6.84
CA VAL A 46 5.11 -0.20 -6.56
C VAL A 46 5.61 0.70 -7.68
N ASP A 47 6.88 0.56 -8.08
CA ASP A 47 7.48 1.39 -9.12
C ASP A 47 6.79 1.20 -10.48
N ALA A 48 6.45 -0.04 -10.85
CA ALA A 48 5.71 -0.33 -12.08
C ALA A 48 4.33 0.34 -12.09
N LEU A 49 3.60 0.31 -10.97
CA LEU A 49 2.29 0.96 -10.85
C LEU A 49 2.41 2.49 -10.90
N LEU A 50 3.39 3.06 -10.20
CA LEU A 50 3.67 4.51 -10.26
C LEU A 50 4.02 4.96 -11.67
N ALA A 51 4.87 4.21 -12.38
CA ALA A 51 5.25 4.48 -13.77
C ALA A 51 4.05 4.40 -14.73
N SER A 52 3.04 3.59 -14.41
CA SER A 52 1.76 3.54 -15.15
C SER A 52 0.78 4.66 -14.78
N GLY A 53 1.21 5.65 -13.99
CA GLY A 53 0.39 6.80 -13.59
C GLY A 53 -0.63 6.48 -12.49
N ARG A 54 -0.40 5.43 -11.69
CA ARG A 54 -1.26 5.07 -10.56
C ARG A 54 -0.73 5.65 -9.27
N ARG A 55 -1.64 5.96 -8.33
CA ARG A 55 -1.32 6.13 -6.92
C ARG A 55 -1.44 4.78 -6.22
N VAL A 56 -0.57 4.50 -5.26
CA VAL A 56 -0.48 3.18 -4.62
C VAL A 56 -0.48 3.34 -3.12
N ALA A 57 -1.22 2.49 -2.42
CA ALA A 57 -1.07 2.29 -0.99
C ALA A 57 -0.81 0.81 -0.69
N ALA A 58 0.05 0.53 0.29
CA ALA A 58 0.22 -0.82 0.84
C ALA A 58 -0.17 -0.81 2.32
N ILE A 59 -0.98 -1.78 2.71
CA ILE A 59 -1.41 -1.98 4.11
C ILE A 59 -0.67 -3.17 4.71
N ASP A 60 -0.30 -3.05 5.98
CA ASP A 60 0.26 -4.14 6.77
C ASP A 60 -0.85 -4.70 7.67
N ALA A 61 -1.32 -5.91 7.33
CA ALA A 61 -2.44 -6.56 7.98
C ALA A 61 -2.09 -6.97 9.42
N ARG A 62 -3.09 -6.92 10.31
CA ARG A 62 -3.01 -7.44 11.68
C ARG A 62 -3.80 -8.73 11.84
#